data_AF-A0A3B4WWC7-F1
#
_entry.id   AF-A0A3B4WWC7-F1
#
_cell.length_a   1.000
_cell.length_b   1.000
_cell.length_c   1.000
_cell.angle_alpha   90.00
_cell.angle_beta   90.00
_cell.angle_gamma   90.00
#
_symmetry.space_group_name_H-M   'P 1'
#
loop_
_entity.id
_entity.type
_entity.pdbx_description
1 polymer ?
#
loop_
_entity_poly.entity_id
_entity_poly.type
_entity_poly.pdbx_seq_one_letter_code
_entity_poly.pdbx_strand_id
1 'polypeptide(L)' 'MGKIYQVMVHGLRGEKMLVDLCNTEEQMQSMTVLQLKEKIATRLPDGAGKHTA' A
#
# COMPACT_ATOMS: atom_id res chain seq x y z
N MET A 1 -17.94 -11.20 9.55
CA MET A 1 -16.73 -11.47 8.74
C MET A 1 -16.48 -10.24 7.89
N GLY A 2 -15.47 -9.43 8.22
CA GLY A 2 -15.20 -8.14 7.57
C GLY A 2 -14.56 -8.32 6.19
N LYS A 3 -14.77 -7.36 5.30
CA LYS A 3 -14.06 -7.28 4.01
C LYS A 3 -12.68 -6.69 4.28
N ILE A 4 -11.62 -7.30 3.74
CA ILE A 4 -10.27 -6.72 3.76
C ILE A 4 -10.00 -6.16 2.37
N TYR A 5 -9.72 -4.86 2.29
CA TYR A 5 -9.31 -4.23 1.05
C TYR A 5 -7.79 -4.39 0.90
N GLN A 6 -7.37 -5.06 -0.16
CA GLN A 6 -5.95 -5.35 -0.44
C GLN A 6 -5.55 -4.78 -1.80
N VAL A 7 -4.28 -4.41 -1.94
CA VAL A 7 -3.67 -4.08 -3.23
C VAL A 7 -2.48 -4.98 -3.51
N MET A 8 -2.29 -5.32 -4.78
CA MET A 8 -1.09 -6.00 -5.27
C MET A 8 -0.12 -4.97 -5.83
N VAL A 9 1.01 -4.80 -5.16
CA VAL A 9 2.09 -3.92 -5.58
C VAL A 9 3.06 -4.71 -6.45
N HIS A 10 3.32 -4.22 -7.65
CA HIS A 10 4.32 -4.76 -8.56
C HIS A 10 5.57 -3.90 -8.47
N GLY A 11 6.69 -4.51 -8.11
CA GLY A 11 7.97 -3.83 -8.08
C GLY A 11 8.78 -4.03 -9.36
N LEU A 12 9.90 -3.30 -9.46
CA LEU A 12 10.65 -3.14 -10.70
C LEU A 12 11.39 -4.42 -11.12
N ARG A 13 11.65 -5.35 -10.19
CA ARG A 13 12.35 -6.61 -10.47
C ARG A 13 11.37 -7.79 -10.58
N GLY A 14 10.08 -7.50 -10.74
CA GLY A 14 9.02 -8.50 -10.87
C GLY A 14 8.46 -9.00 -9.53
N GLU A 15 8.90 -8.45 -8.41
CA GLU A 15 8.33 -8.70 -7.09
C GLU A 15 6.85 -8.32 -7.05
N LYS A 16 6.06 -9.17 -6.38
CA LYS A 16 4.64 -8.91 -6.12
C LYS A 16 4.42 -8.98 -4.62
N MET A 17 3.81 -7.94 -4.08
CA MET A 17 3.50 -7.85 -2.65
C MET A 17 2.02 -7.50 -2.45
N LEU A 18 1.33 -8.27 -1.62
CA LEU A 18 -0.02 -7.93 -1.17
C LEU A 18 0.07 -7.03 0.06
N VAL A 19 -0.65 -5.91 0.03
CA VAL A 19 -0.72 -4.96 1.15
C VAL A 19 -2.17 -4.77 1.56
N ASP A 20 -2.43 -5.03 2.84
CA ASP A 20 -3.74 -4.81 3.46
C ASP A 20 -3.92 -3.31 3.75
N LEU A 21 -5.01 -2.74 3.24
CA LEU A 21 -5.30 -1.32 3.34
C LEU A 21 -6.17 -1.01 4.56
N CYS A 22 -7.36 -1.61 4.60
CA CYS A 22 -8.41 -1.34 5.60
C CYS A 22 -9.49 -2.43 5.60
N ASN A 23 -10.41 -2.34 6.57
CA ASN A 23 -11.44 -3.35 6.82
C ASN A 23 -12.88 -2.84 6.59
N THR A 24 -13.04 -1.57 6.21
CA THR A 24 -14.36 -0.95 5.97
C THR A 24 -14.37 -0.18 4.67
N GLU A 25 -15.56 -0.05 4.08
CA GLU A 25 -15.73 0.64 2.81
C GLU A 25 -15.50 2.15 2.94
N GLU A 26 -15.90 2.73 4.07
CA GLU A 26 -15.73 4.16 4.36
C GLU A 26 -14.25 4.54 4.46
N GLN A 27 -13.43 3.67 5.08
CA GLN A 27 -11.98 3.87 5.12
C GLN A 27 -11.36 3.76 3.72
N MET A 28 -11.85 2.85 2.88
CA MET A 28 -11.37 2.72 1.51
C MET A 28 -11.70 3.96 0.66
N GLN A 29 -12.94 4.45 0.77
CA GLN A 29 -13.40 5.61 0.00
C GLN A 29 -12.74 6.94 0.44
N SER A 30 -12.37 7.06 1.72
CA SER A 30 -11.71 8.26 2.26
C SER A 30 -10.19 8.27 2.12
N MET A 31 -9.58 7.13 1.79
CA MET A 31 -8.12 7.01 1.72
C MET A 31 -7.55 7.75 0.50
N THR A 32 -6.58 8.61 0.76
CA THR A 32 -5.85 9.33 -0.31
C THR A 32 -4.74 8.47 -0.90
N VAL A 33 -4.31 8.81 -2.12
CA VAL A 33 -3.16 8.16 -2.77
C VAL A 33 -1.86 8.35 -1.96
N LEU A 34 -1.70 9.46 -1.24
CA LEU A 34 -0.53 9.68 -0.39
C LEU A 34 -0.49 8.67 0.77
N GLN A 35 -1.60 8.50 1.50
CA GLN A 35 -1.71 7.53 2.59
C GLN A 35 -1.51 6.09 2.10
N LEU A 36 -2.00 5.78 0.89
CA LEU A 36 -1.72 4.50 0.24
C LEU A 36 -0.22 4.29 0.01
N LYS A 37 0.47 5.30 -0.55
CA LYS A 37 1.93 5.25 -0.78
C LYS A 37 2.71 5.09 0.53
N GLU A 38 2.32 5.80 1.58
CA GLU A 38 2.93 5.67 2.91
C GLU A 38 2.75 4.26 3.49
N LYS A 39 1.54 3.70 3.42
CA LYS A 39 1.26 2.33 3.84
C LYS A 39 2.13 1.32 3.10
N ILE A 40 2.25 1.46 1.77
CA ILE A 40 3.12 0.59 0.96
C ILE A 40 4.58 0.76 1.37
N ALA A 41 5.06 1.99 1.56
CA ALA A 41 6.43 2.28 1.94
C ALA A 41 6.83 1.67 3.29
N THR A 42 5.91 1.62 4.27
CA THR A 42 6.18 0.96 5.58
C THR A 42 6.32 -0.56 5.49
N ARG A 43 5.82 -1.19 4.42
CA ARG A 43 5.86 -2.65 4.23
C ARG A 43 7.03 -3.10 3.35
N LEU A 44 7.65 -2.17 2.61
CA LEU A 44 8.78 -2.48 1.75
C LEU A 44 10.09 -2.42 2.55
N PRO A 45 10.94 -3.45 2.47
CA PRO A 45 12.27 -3.41 3.09
C PRO A 45 13.09 -2.30 2.41
N ASP A 46 13.54 -1.35 3.22
CA ASP A 46 14.38 -0.18 2.93
C ASP A 46 14.33 0.41 1.51
N GLY A 47 13.60 1.52 1.36
CA GLY A 47 13.94 2.54 0.35
C GLY A 47 13.07 2.60 -0.91
N ALA A 48 12.00 1.81 -1.02
CA ALA A 48 11.04 1.94 -2.12
C ALA A 48 10.21 3.24 -2.00
N GLY A 49 10.79 4.35 -2.46
CA GLY A 49 10.12 5.66 -2.51
C GLY A 49 10.85 6.80 -1.81
N LYS A 50 12.04 6.59 -1.22
CA LYS A 50 12.88 7.72 -0.82
C LYS A 50 13.43 8.37 -2.08
N HIS A 51 12.80 9.45 -2.53
CA HIS A 51 13.40 10.39 -3.44
C HIS A 51 14.55 11.06 -2.67
N THR A 52 15.76 10.53 -2.79
CA THR A 52 16.96 11.26 -2.44
C THR A 52 17.08 12.37 -3.48
N ALA A 53 16.62 13.57 -3.12
CA ALA A 53 16.95 14.80 -3.82
C ALA A 53 18.45 15.08 -3.70
#